data_AF-A0A5N6UUF5-F1
#
_entry.id   AF-A0A5N6UUF5-F1
#
_cell.length_a   1.000
_cell.length_b   1.000
_cell.length_c   1.000
_cell.angle_alpha   90.00
_cell.angle_beta   90.00
_cell.angle_gamma   90.00
#
_symmetry.space_group_name_H-M   'P 1'
#
loop_
_entity.id
_entity.type
_entity.pdbx_description
1 polymer ?
#
loop_
_entity_poly.entity_id
_entity_poly.type
_entity_poly.pdbx_seq_one_letter_code
_entity_poly.pdbx_strand_id
1 'polypeptide(L)'
;MSEHLNGDLFSCVIPQEHLKEDSILIFVEKFKHADVEEYQRRELQKDHGFKTRYFSREAVVAKGKEALTSMNLNEVTLDDMAQAIRAYFRHCYVTWNSGNFYTLVASNSLPNLKSFMTCLGEPAIPNEFV
;
A
#
# COMPACT_ATOMS: atom_id res chain seq x y z
N MET A 1 8.01 19.25 -33.31
CA MET A 1 6.87 19.13 -32.37
C MET A 1 7.25 18.07 -31.36
N SER A 2 7.64 18.52 -30.16
CA SER A 2 8.08 17.69 -29.05
C SER A 2 6.85 17.36 -28.22
N GLU A 3 6.52 16.07 -28.11
CA GLU A 3 5.57 15.59 -27.11
C GLU A 3 6.29 15.62 -25.76
N HIS A 4 5.78 16.47 -24.86
CA HIS A 4 6.13 16.45 -23.46
C HIS A 4 5.45 15.26 -22.80
N LEU A 5 6.25 14.24 -22.49
CA LEU A 5 5.90 13.19 -21.54
C LEU A 5 5.75 13.85 -20.16
N ASN A 6 4.51 14.19 -19.80
CA ASN A 6 4.15 14.55 -18.45
C ASN A 6 4.32 13.32 -17.56
N GLY A 7 4.99 13.52 -16.43
CA GLY A 7 5.43 12.49 -15.51
C GLY A 7 4.40 11.38 -15.28
N ASP A 8 4.78 10.18 -15.72
CA ASP A 8 4.11 8.94 -15.42
C ASP A 8 4.11 8.73 -13.89
N LEU A 9 3.05 9.19 -13.24
CA LEU A 9 2.48 8.42 -12.14
C LEU A 9 2.29 7.02 -12.72
N PHE A 10 2.85 6.00 -12.07
CA PHE A 10 2.54 4.60 -12.34
C PHE A 10 1.03 4.39 -12.20
N SER A 11 0.30 4.69 -13.27
CA SER A 11 -1.03 4.15 -13.47
C SER A 11 -0.79 2.67 -13.72
N CYS A 12 -1.10 1.85 -12.73
CA CYS A 12 -1.45 0.48 -12.99
C CYS A 12 -2.73 0.53 -13.84
N VAL A 13 -2.59 0.81 -15.14
CA VAL A 13 -3.68 0.69 -16.10
C VAL A 13 -3.92 -0.80 -16.23
N ILE A 14 -4.71 -1.35 -15.32
CA ILE A 14 -5.31 -2.64 -15.57
C ILE A 14 -6.36 -2.39 -16.64
N PRO A 15 -6.20 -2.92 -17.86
CA PRO A 15 -7.15 -2.66 -18.93
C PRO A 15 -8.51 -3.17 -18.46
N GLN A 16 -9.47 -2.25 -18.23
CA GLN A 16 -10.78 -2.62 -17.71
C GLN A 16 -11.48 -3.65 -18.59
N GLU A 17 -11.18 -3.66 -19.89
CA GLU A 17 -11.64 -4.63 -20.87
C GLU A 17 -11.31 -6.09 -20.54
N HIS A 18 -10.36 -6.35 -19.64
CA HIS A 18 -10.02 -7.69 -19.18
C HIS A 18 -10.55 -8.03 -17.77
N LEU A 19 -11.13 -7.06 -17.07
CA LEU A 19 -11.70 -7.27 -15.74
C LEU A 19 -13.19 -7.58 -15.83
N LYS A 20 -13.63 -8.60 -15.11
CA LYS A 20 -15.06 -8.80 -14.88
C LYS A 20 -15.59 -7.66 -14.02
N GLU A 21 -16.78 -7.15 -14.31
CA GLU A 21 -17.44 -6.09 -13.53
C GLU A 21 -17.51 -6.44 -12.03
N ASP A 22 -17.70 -7.72 -11.72
CA ASP A 22 -17.83 -8.21 -10.34
C ASP A 22 -16.51 -8.68 -9.71
N SER A 23 -15.36 -8.39 -10.34
CA SER A 23 -14.04 -8.78 -9.84
C SER A 23 -13.66 -7.98 -8.60
N ILE A 24 -12.77 -8.58 -7.80
CA ILE A 24 -12.10 -7.93 -6.67
C ILE A 24 -10.64 -7.77 -7.05
N LEU A 25 -10.15 -6.55 -6.98
CA LEU A 25 -8.77 -6.22 -7.16
C LEU A 25 -8.12 -5.98 -5.80
N ILE A 26 -6.92 -6.53 -5.60
CA ILE A 26 -6.19 -6.42 -4.34
C ILE A 26 -4.86 -5.73 -4.64
N PHE A 27 -4.63 -4.60 -3.99
CA PHE A 27 -3.39 -3.84 -4.06
C PHE A 27 -2.61 -4.05 -2.77
N VAL A 28 -1.32 -4.37 -2.86
CA VAL A 28 -0.42 -4.53 -1.71
C VAL A 28 0.76 -3.61 -1.92
N GLU A 29 0.71 -2.44 -1.30
CA GLU A 29 1.60 -1.33 -1.65
C GLU A 29 2.17 -0.68 -0.41
N LYS A 30 3.31 0.00 -0.60
CA LYS A 30 3.90 0.88 0.40
C LYS A 30 3.52 2.32 0.07
N PHE A 31 3.02 3.04 1.08
CA PHE A 31 2.51 4.39 0.91
C PHE A 31 3.40 5.42 1.60
N LYS A 32 3.49 6.60 1.00
CA LYS A 32 3.94 7.81 1.68
C LYS A 32 2.87 8.25 2.66
N HIS A 33 3.31 8.96 3.69
CA HIS A 33 2.44 9.68 4.58
C HIS A 33 2.56 11.17 4.30
N ALA A 34 1.45 11.91 4.36
CA ALA A 34 1.46 13.36 4.15
C ALA A 34 2.33 14.08 5.21
N ASP A 35 2.35 13.52 6.42
CA ASP A 35 3.28 13.87 7.48
C ASP A 35 4.52 12.97 7.42
N VAL A 36 5.67 13.59 7.10
CA VAL A 36 6.98 12.94 6.99
C VAL A 36 7.46 12.39 8.33
N GLU A 37 7.15 13.05 9.44
CA GLU A 37 7.55 12.60 10.77
C GLU A 37 6.81 11.32 11.14
N GLU A 38 5.52 11.25 10.84
CA GLU A 38 4.72 10.03 11.03
C GLU A 38 5.21 8.88 10.14
N TYR A 39 5.58 9.16 8.88
CA TYR A 39 6.21 8.17 8.01
C TYR A 39 7.49 7.59 8.63
N GLN A 40 8.38 8.48 9.10
CA GLN A 40 9.65 8.09 9.70
C GLN A 40 9.45 7.36 11.03
N ARG A 41 8.49 7.79 11.85
CA ARG A 41 8.14 7.13 13.12
C ARG A 41 7.77 5.67 12.88
N ARG A 42 6.97 5.39 11.84
CA ARG A 42 6.57 4.02 11.45
C ARG A 42 7.74 3.19 10.91
N GLU A 43 8.64 3.81 10.14
CA GLU A 43 9.88 3.14 9.71
C GLU A 43 10.76 2.77 10.91
N LEU A 44 10.93 3.68 11.87
CA LEU A 44 11.70 3.45 13.10
C LEU A 44 11.07 2.36 13.96
N GLN A 45 9.74 2.37 14.12
CA GLN A 45 9.02 1.35 14.88
C GLN A 45 9.24 -0.04 14.30
N LYS A 46 9.21 -0.18 12.97
CA LYS A 46 9.53 -1.42 12.25
C LYS A 46 10.99 -1.83 12.44
N ASP A 47 11.92 -0.89 12.29
CA ASP A 47 13.35 -1.18 12.33
C ASP A 47 13.82 -1.59 13.73
N HIS A 48 13.32 -0.93 14.78
CA HIS A 48 13.73 -1.20 16.17
C HIS A 48 12.86 -2.24 16.88
N GLY A 49 11.56 -2.29 16.59
CA GLY A 49 10.61 -3.16 17.28
C GLY A 49 10.48 -4.55 16.67
N PHE A 50 10.66 -4.69 15.34
CA PHE A 50 10.40 -5.93 14.61
C PHE A 50 11.64 -6.52 13.92
N LYS A 51 12.37 -5.74 13.12
CA LYS A 51 13.49 -6.27 12.33
C LYS A 51 14.66 -6.77 13.19
N THR A 52 14.91 -6.13 14.33
CA THR A 52 15.94 -6.56 15.31
C THR A 52 15.74 -7.98 15.84
N ARG A 53 14.50 -8.51 15.79
CA ARG A 53 14.19 -9.90 16.18
C ARG A 53 14.69 -10.94 15.18
N TYR A 54 14.91 -10.54 13.92
CA TYR A 54 15.20 -11.45 12.80
C TYR A 54 16.49 -11.10 12.04
N PHE A 55 16.99 -9.87 12.18
CA PHE A 55 18.15 -9.36 11.46
C PHE A 55 19.10 -8.68 12.44
N SER A 56 20.41 -8.87 12.24
CA SER A 56 21.42 -8.11 12.97
C SER A 56 21.33 -6.62 12.58
N ARG A 57 21.81 -5.74 13.46
CA ARG A 57 21.76 -4.29 13.22
C ARG A 57 22.50 -3.89 11.95
N GLU A 58 23.60 -4.58 11.65
CA GLU A 58 24.42 -4.39 10.45
C GLU A 58 23.64 -4.80 9.20
N ALA A 59 22.88 -5.91 9.26
CA ALA A 59 22.03 -6.38 8.16
C ALA A 59 20.84 -5.43 7.90
N VAL A 60 20.27 -4.84 8.95
CA VAL A 60 19.20 -3.83 8.82
C VAL A 60 19.73 -2.56 8.13
N VAL A 61 20.90 -2.07 8.53
CA VAL A 61 21.53 -0.89 7.92
C VAL A 61 21.95 -1.16 6.48
N ALA A 62 22.50 -2.33 6.18
CA ALA A 62 22.89 -2.72 4.83
C ALA A 62 21.67 -2.82 3.89
N LYS A 63 20.59 -3.50 4.32
CA LYS A 63 19.33 -3.55 3.57
C LYS A 63 18.70 -2.18 3.35
N GLY A 64 18.84 -1.27 4.31
CA GLY A 64 18.40 0.11 4.15
C GLY A 64 19.08 0.81 2.98
N LYS A 65 20.39 0.60 2.76
CA LYS A 65 21.14 1.27 1.69
C LYS A 65 20.85 0.74 0.28
N GLU A 66 20.52 -0.54 0.13
CA GLU A 66 20.27 -1.16 -1.20
C GLU A 66 18.81 -1.09 -1.64
N ALA A 67 17.84 -1.26 -0.73
CA ALA A 67 16.42 -1.34 -1.10
C ALA A 67 15.69 0.01 -1.06
N LEU A 68 16.20 1.02 -0.35
CA LEU A 68 15.49 2.31 -0.17
C LEU A 68 15.80 3.35 -1.25
N THR A 69 16.76 3.12 -2.14
CA THR A 69 17.22 4.11 -3.12
C THR A 69 16.30 4.27 -4.33
N SER A 70 15.50 3.26 -4.66
CA SER A 70 14.56 3.30 -5.79
C SER A 70 13.09 3.23 -5.36
N MET A 71 12.80 2.59 -4.22
CA MET A 71 11.43 2.27 -3.82
C MET A 71 10.64 3.50 -3.35
N ASN A 72 11.31 4.47 -2.69
CA ASN A 72 10.69 5.72 -2.22
C ASN A 72 10.22 6.64 -3.37
N LEU A 73 10.78 6.49 -4.58
CA LEU A 73 10.47 7.33 -5.73
C LEU A 73 9.06 7.08 -6.27
N ASN A 74 8.54 5.86 -6.10
CA ASN A 74 7.23 5.45 -6.63
C ASN A 74 6.14 5.34 -5.56
N GLU A 75 6.44 5.63 -4.29
CA GLU A 75 5.41 5.64 -3.23
C GLU A 75 4.48 6.85 -3.43
N VAL A 76 3.18 6.61 -3.39
CA VAL A 76 2.11 7.63 -3.41
C VAL A 76 1.45 7.71 -2.03
N THR A 77 0.64 8.74 -1.77
CA THR A 77 -0.17 8.77 -0.55
C THR A 77 -1.38 7.83 -0.69
N LEU A 78 -1.95 7.42 0.44
CA LEU A 78 -3.21 6.65 0.44
C LEU A 78 -4.35 7.43 -0.22
N ASP A 79 -4.36 8.76 -0.09
CA ASP A 79 -5.39 9.60 -0.68
C ASP A 79 -5.26 9.64 -2.21
N ASP A 80 -4.05 9.85 -2.73
CA ASP A 80 -3.78 9.82 -4.18
C ASP A 80 -4.19 8.47 -4.79
N MET A 81 -3.83 7.37 -4.12
CA MET A 81 -4.20 6.02 -4.56
C MET A 81 -5.72 5.81 -4.50
N ALA A 82 -6.38 6.25 -3.44
CA ALA A 82 -7.83 6.14 -3.31
C ALA A 82 -8.55 6.93 -4.41
N GLN A 83 -8.07 8.14 -4.74
CA GLN A 83 -8.60 8.93 -5.85
C GLN A 83 -8.41 8.20 -7.19
N ALA A 84 -7.23 7.65 -7.45
CA ALA A 84 -6.95 6.89 -8.67
C ALA A 84 -7.84 5.64 -8.79
N ILE A 85 -8.01 4.86 -7.71
CA ILE A 85 -8.86 3.67 -7.69
C ILE A 85 -10.33 4.06 -7.95
N ARG A 86 -10.82 5.16 -7.35
CA ARG A 86 -12.22 5.60 -7.47
C ARG A 86 -12.61 6.02 -8.90
N ALA A 87 -11.65 6.33 -9.76
CA ALA A 87 -11.93 6.55 -11.18
C ALA A 87 -12.40 5.27 -11.90
N TYR A 88 -12.13 4.09 -11.33
CA TYR A 88 -12.38 2.79 -11.95
C TYR A 88 -13.29 1.88 -11.12
N PHE A 89 -13.29 2.02 -9.79
CA PHE A 89 -14.04 1.16 -8.87
C PHE A 89 -14.95 1.97 -7.94
N ARG A 90 -16.20 1.51 -7.76
CA ARG A 90 -17.19 2.12 -6.86
C ARG A 90 -16.84 1.98 -5.38
N HIS A 91 -16.14 0.91 -5.02
CA HIS A 91 -15.82 0.58 -3.64
C HIS A 91 -14.33 0.29 -3.49
N CYS A 92 -13.73 0.82 -2.42
CA CYS A 92 -12.34 0.59 -2.05
C CYS A 92 -12.20 0.65 -0.53
N TYR A 93 -11.54 -0.35 0.08
CA TYR A 93 -11.35 -0.45 1.52
C TYR A 93 -9.93 -0.90 1.88
N VAL A 94 -9.39 -0.39 2.98
CA VAL A 94 -8.21 -0.96 3.62
C VAL A 94 -8.62 -2.22 4.36
N THR A 95 -7.92 -3.33 4.15
CA THR A 95 -8.17 -4.61 4.83
C THR A 95 -7.02 -5.09 5.70
N TRP A 96 -5.83 -4.54 5.49
CA TRP A 96 -4.64 -4.82 6.30
C TRP A 96 -3.66 -3.65 6.24
N ASN A 97 -2.90 -3.46 7.31
CA ASN A 97 -1.76 -2.55 7.32
C ASN A 97 -0.64 -3.07 8.24
N SER A 98 0.60 -2.71 7.92
CA SER A 98 1.76 -2.87 8.82
C SER A 98 2.78 -1.78 8.54
N GLY A 99 2.93 -0.86 9.49
CA GLY A 99 3.72 0.36 9.30
C GLY A 99 3.20 1.18 8.12
N ASN A 100 4.04 1.31 7.09
CA ASN A 100 3.73 2.05 5.86
C ASN A 100 3.19 1.16 4.71
N PHE A 101 3.02 -0.15 4.94
CA PHE A 101 2.42 -1.05 3.96
C PHE A 101 0.93 -1.23 4.23
N TYR A 102 0.14 -1.23 3.16
CA TYR A 102 -1.30 -1.41 3.24
C TYR A 102 -1.79 -2.36 2.15
N THR A 103 -2.87 -3.07 2.47
CA THR A 103 -3.67 -3.79 1.50
C THR A 103 -4.99 -3.06 1.26
N LEU A 104 -5.21 -2.65 0.01
CA LEU A 104 -6.48 -2.09 -0.46
C LEU A 104 -7.21 -3.14 -1.28
N VAL A 105 -8.52 -3.27 -1.07
CA VAL A 105 -9.38 -4.09 -1.93
C VAL A 105 -10.41 -3.22 -2.61
N ALA A 106 -10.54 -3.36 -3.93
CA ALA A 106 -11.44 -2.57 -4.75
C ALA A 106 -12.35 -3.46 -5.59
N SER A 107 -13.60 -3.04 -5.76
CA SER A 107 -14.58 -3.73 -6.61
C SER A 107 -15.72 -2.80 -6.99
N ASN A 108 -16.38 -3.10 -8.11
CA ASN A 108 -17.66 -2.52 -8.50
C ASN A 108 -18.87 -3.27 -7.89
N SER A 109 -18.64 -4.43 -7.28
CA SER A 109 -19.66 -5.27 -6.62
C SER A 109 -19.50 -5.26 -5.10
N LEU A 110 -20.32 -4.43 -4.42
CA LEU A 110 -20.36 -4.41 -2.96
C LEU A 110 -20.70 -5.77 -2.33
N PRO A 111 -21.64 -6.58 -2.87
CA PRO A 111 -21.90 -7.92 -2.34
C PRO A 111 -20.68 -8.82 -2.35
N ASN A 112 -19.92 -8.85 -3.44
CA ASN A 112 -18.70 -9.68 -3.52
C ASN A 112 -17.63 -9.18 -2.55
N LEU A 113 -17.46 -7.86 -2.45
CA LEU A 113 -16.50 -7.27 -1.52
C LEU A 113 -16.88 -7.60 -0.05
N LYS A 114 -18.17 -7.54 0.30
CA LYS A 114 -18.65 -7.96 1.63
C LYS A 114 -18.39 -9.44 1.89
N SER A 115 -18.73 -10.33 0.96
CA SER A 115 -18.46 -11.77 1.08
C SER A 115 -16.95 -12.04 1.25
N PHE A 116 -16.10 -11.32 0.53
CA PHE A 116 -14.66 -11.39 0.72
C PHE A 116 -14.24 -10.93 2.13
N MET A 117 -14.76 -9.78 2.59
CA MET A 117 -14.43 -9.25 3.92
C MET A 117 -14.89 -10.16 5.05
N THR A 118 -15.99 -10.93 4.89
CA THR A 118 -16.41 -11.91 5.91
C THR A 118 -15.43 -13.08 6.08
N CYS A 119 -14.52 -13.29 5.12
CA CYS A 119 -13.47 -14.29 5.23
C CYS A 119 -12.21 -13.76 5.94
N LEU A 120 -12.14 -12.47 6.25
CA LEU A 120 -11.03 -11.87 6.98
C LEU A 120 -11.19 -12.17 8.48
N GLY A 121 -10.08 -12.50 9.13
CA GLY A 121 -10.05 -12.65 10.58
C GLY A 121 -10.11 -11.30 11.30
N GLU A 122 -10.28 -11.36 12.62
CA GLU A 122 -10.19 -10.17 13.48
C GLU A 122 -8.82 -9.47 13.32
N PRO A 123 -8.77 -8.13 13.42
CA PRO A 123 -7.52 -7.38 13.35
C PRO A 123 -6.51 -7.89 14.39
N ALA A 124 -5.39 -8.42 13.90
CA ALA A 124 -4.28 -8.86 14.75
C ALA A 124 -3.34 -7.68 15.04
N ILE A 125 -3.79 -6.74 15.87
CA ILE A 125 -3.00 -5.56 16.27
C ILE A 125 -2.30 -5.87 17.61
N PRO A 126 -0.96 -5.99 17.66
CA PRO A 126 -0.28 -6.18 18.92
C PRO A 126 -0.38 -4.92 19.79
N ASN A 127 -0.55 -5.07 21.10
CA ASN A 127 -0.74 -3.96 22.04
C ASN A 127 0.34 -2.87 21.98
N GLU A 128 1.56 -3.23 21.57
CA GLU A 128 2.68 -2.29 21.41
C GLU A 128 2.53 -1.32 20.21
N PHE A 129 1.46 -1.49 19.40
CA PHE A 129 1.13 -0.69 18.21
C PHE A 129 -0.29 -0.09 18.24
N VAL A 130 -1.05 -0.29 19.35
CA VAL A 130 -2.40 0.28 19.54
C VAL A 130 -2.30 1.70 20.10
#